data_AF-A0A1K1QAU7-F1
#
_entry.id   AF-A0A1K1QAU7-F1
#
_cell.length_a   1.000
_cell.length_b   1.000
_cell.length_c   1.000
_cell.angle_alpha   90.00
_cell.angle_beta   90.00
_cell.angle_gamma   90.00
#
_symmetry.space_group_name_H-M   'P 1'
#
loop_
_entity.id
_entity.type
_entity.pdbx_description
1 polymer ?
#
loop_
_entity_poly.entity_id
_entity_poly.type
_entity_poly.pdbx_seq_one_letter_code
_entity_poly.pdbx_strand_id
1 'polypeptide(L)'
;MYKWTLSVVLWSALFLTFSCDFPEEGEEVFPEEPTPGFVTHPENLNIVYFVPTDNPAVADYEERLSELLIYFQDYVKSEMDRNGFGQKTFGLPVDTIYNRVKLVTVQGQQDQATYDYGSGSTIISEINAYRQNHPEDFSSEHTLIILPQRTDGGSQPFYGSGRNCFAVDNPNIKVEEIPVTSSNLIGGMLHELGHGLGLSHNKATVTEQQTLGTSLMGSGNTTFGRQPTFITEVDCAILNRNQIFQAAAVAGIYEGATTAVNPQLSFDDTTQNLHVQGSFTSDKAVSDILFWLDPNVNNEGTGVNRDYNSVGWRGTILSGNTYSINLPVQQIQDHGDWPYELKVKLLMQNGTIKTHTYSFAFVDGEYTVNTKVGVYQHSSYNGWGVELEAGSYTTAQLTALGGVDNDISSVKVPLGLKVTLFSEDNFAGDSYEITTGNVSFLSAFNDKTSSIIVETH
;
A
#
# COMPACT_ATOMS: atom_id res chain seq x y z
N MET A 1 -46.46 -40.61 -92.36
CA MET A 1 -45.73 -40.75 -93.65
C MET A 1 -44.37 -40.09 -93.49
N TYR A 2 -43.35 -40.70 -94.11
CA TYR A 2 -41.92 -40.41 -94.06
C TYR A 2 -41.13 -40.77 -92.78
N LYS A 3 -40.31 -41.82 -92.95
CA LYS A 3 -39.17 -42.24 -92.12
C LYS A 3 -38.05 -41.18 -92.20
N TRP A 4 -37.11 -41.16 -91.25
CA TRP A 4 -35.72 -41.61 -91.45
C TRP A 4 -34.93 -41.53 -90.14
N THR A 5 -34.16 -42.58 -89.92
CA THR A 5 -33.18 -42.87 -88.86
C THR A 5 -31.90 -42.04 -89.00
N LEU A 6 -31.20 -41.73 -87.91
CA LEU A 6 -29.73 -41.89 -87.85
C LEU A 6 -29.20 -41.87 -86.40
N SER A 7 -28.29 -42.80 -86.12
CA SER A 7 -27.51 -42.94 -84.90
C SER A 7 -26.08 -42.40 -85.07
N VAL A 8 -25.36 -42.32 -83.95
CA VAL A 8 -23.88 -42.28 -83.79
C VAL A 8 -23.26 -40.88 -83.83
N VAL A 9 -22.98 -40.24 -82.68
CA VAL A 9 -21.77 -40.31 -81.80
C VAL A 9 -20.51 -39.74 -82.47
N LEU A 10 -19.96 -38.65 -81.92
CA LEU A 10 -18.62 -38.61 -81.29
C LEU A 10 -18.30 -37.22 -80.70
N TRP A 11 -17.73 -37.22 -79.49
CA TRP A 11 -17.00 -36.14 -78.82
C TRP A 11 -15.84 -35.63 -79.69
N SER A 12 -15.37 -34.37 -79.64
CA SER A 12 -14.91 -33.60 -78.48
C SER A 12 -14.64 -32.15 -78.93
N ALA A 13 -14.77 -31.15 -78.05
CA ALA A 13 -13.79 -30.05 -77.91
C ALA A 13 -14.19 -29.06 -76.82
N LEU A 14 -13.17 -28.70 -76.04
CA LEU A 14 -13.10 -27.78 -74.92
C LEU A 14 -13.64 -26.37 -75.27
N PHE A 15 -14.49 -25.79 -74.42
CA PHE A 15 -14.71 -24.35 -74.34
C PHE A 15 -14.67 -23.92 -72.87
N LEU A 16 -13.65 -23.12 -72.53
CA LEU A 16 -13.65 -22.31 -71.33
C LEU A 16 -14.76 -21.26 -71.43
N THR A 17 -15.64 -21.21 -70.44
CA THR A 17 -16.53 -20.07 -70.22
C THR A 17 -16.25 -19.51 -68.84
N PHE A 18 -15.76 -18.27 -68.81
CA PHE A 18 -15.65 -17.43 -67.62
C PHE A 18 -17.04 -17.20 -67.02
N SER A 19 -17.21 -17.53 -65.74
CA SER A 19 -18.36 -17.11 -64.94
C SER A 19 -18.00 -15.76 -64.29
N CYS A 20 -18.89 -14.76 -64.41
CA CYS A 20 -18.81 -13.55 -63.62
C CYS A 20 -19.29 -13.87 -62.19
N ASP A 21 -18.37 -14.05 -61.26
CA ASP A 21 -18.66 -13.96 -59.83
C ASP A 21 -18.67 -12.48 -59.42
N PHE A 22 -19.77 -12.06 -58.82
CA PHE A 22 -19.83 -10.80 -58.09
C PHE A 22 -19.04 -10.98 -56.78
N PRO A 23 -18.16 -10.04 -56.38
CA PRO A 23 -17.46 -10.14 -55.12
C PRO A 23 -18.46 -10.00 -53.96
N GLU A 24 -18.36 -10.90 -52.97
CA GLU A 24 -18.98 -10.74 -51.66
C GLU A 24 -18.60 -9.37 -51.07
N GLU A 25 -19.59 -8.67 -50.51
CA GLU A 25 -19.37 -7.47 -49.71
C GLU A 25 -18.33 -7.77 -48.63
N GLY A 26 -17.22 -7.02 -48.67
CA GLY A 26 -16.15 -7.15 -47.68
C GLY A 26 -16.70 -6.86 -46.28
N GLU A 27 -16.26 -7.65 -45.30
CA GLU A 27 -16.43 -7.32 -43.88
C GLU A 27 -16.00 -5.86 -43.66
N GLU A 28 -16.87 -5.06 -43.03
CA GLU A 28 -16.47 -3.75 -42.52
C GLU A 28 -15.34 -3.96 -41.52
N VAL A 29 -14.10 -3.72 -41.97
CA VAL A 29 -12.96 -3.56 -41.08
C VAL A 29 -13.17 -2.23 -40.37
N PHE A 30 -13.85 -2.28 -39.21
CA PHE A 30 -13.85 -1.15 -38.29
C PHE A 30 -12.39 -0.80 -38.00
N PRO A 31 -12.00 0.48 -38.12
CA PRO A 31 -10.66 0.88 -37.71
C PRO A 31 -10.45 0.42 -36.27
N GLU A 32 -9.38 -0.31 -36.02
CA GLU A 32 -8.97 -0.69 -34.67
C GLU A 32 -8.90 0.61 -33.85
N GLU A 33 -9.70 0.69 -32.78
CA GLU A 33 -9.71 1.85 -31.89
C GLU A 33 -8.25 2.18 -31.54
N PRO A 34 -7.81 3.44 -31.68
CA PRO A 34 -6.42 3.79 -31.47
C PRO A 34 -5.99 3.32 -30.08
N THR A 35 -5.00 2.44 -30.03
CA THR A 35 -4.47 1.98 -28.74
C THR A 35 -3.88 3.20 -28.04
N PRO A 36 -4.30 3.50 -26.79
CA PRO A 36 -3.73 4.60 -26.04
C PRO A 36 -2.21 4.42 -25.93
N GLY A 37 -1.46 5.52 -26.02
CA GLY A 37 0.00 5.51 -25.88
C GLY A 37 0.50 5.19 -24.46
N PHE A 38 -0.37 4.69 -23.57
CA PHE A 38 -0.14 4.45 -22.15
C PHE A 38 -0.93 3.21 -21.69
N VAL A 39 -0.56 2.67 -20.53
CA VAL A 39 -1.17 1.45 -19.97
C VAL A 39 -2.54 1.74 -19.37
N THR A 40 -3.52 0.93 -19.76
CA THR A 40 -4.86 0.88 -19.17
C THR A 40 -5.17 -0.54 -18.70
N HIS A 41 -5.94 -0.67 -17.63
CA HIS A 41 -6.41 -1.94 -17.06
C HIS A 41 -7.94 -1.92 -16.95
N PRO A 42 -8.59 -3.06 -16.61
CA PRO A 42 -10.03 -3.07 -16.30
C PRO A 42 -10.39 -2.16 -15.11
N GLU A 43 -9.47 -2.02 -14.15
CA GLU A 43 -9.59 -1.15 -12.98
C GLU A 43 -8.42 -0.15 -12.99
N ASN A 44 -8.71 1.14 -13.13
CA ASN A 44 -7.71 2.20 -13.29
C ASN A 44 -7.69 3.16 -12.10
N LEU A 45 -6.62 3.95 -11.97
CA LEU A 45 -6.61 5.11 -11.08
C LEU A 45 -7.73 6.07 -11.48
N ASN A 46 -8.68 6.32 -10.58
CA ASN A 46 -9.66 7.38 -10.82
C ASN A 46 -8.95 8.72 -10.65
N ILE A 47 -9.07 9.63 -11.62
CA ILE A 47 -8.44 10.95 -11.54
C ILE A 47 -9.53 11.99 -11.49
N VAL A 48 -9.65 12.66 -10.35
CA VAL A 48 -10.65 13.70 -10.12
C VAL A 48 -9.98 15.05 -10.09
N TYR A 49 -10.46 15.97 -10.94
CA TYR A 49 -10.12 17.37 -10.82
C TYR A 49 -11.25 18.08 -10.06
N PHE A 50 -11.01 18.41 -8.79
CA PHE A 50 -12.02 18.98 -7.88
C PHE A 50 -11.94 20.50 -7.88
N VAL A 51 -13.03 21.17 -8.28
CA VAL A 51 -13.07 22.62 -8.55
C VAL A 51 -13.92 23.34 -7.52
N PRO A 52 -13.35 24.13 -6.61
CA PRO A 52 -14.13 25.00 -5.72
C PRO A 52 -14.95 26.05 -6.49
N THR A 53 -16.03 26.55 -5.89
CA THR A 53 -16.96 27.47 -6.55
C THR A 53 -16.35 28.81 -7.01
N ASP A 54 -15.26 29.23 -6.38
CA ASP A 54 -14.57 30.52 -6.62
C ASP A 54 -13.12 30.37 -7.12
N ASN A 55 -12.62 29.15 -7.30
CA ASN A 55 -11.27 28.89 -7.82
C ASN A 55 -11.35 27.94 -9.02
N PRO A 56 -11.40 28.47 -10.26
CA PRO A 56 -11.63 27.67 -11.46
C PRO A 56 -10.46 26.71 -11.74
N ALA A 57 -10.73 25.71 -12.58
CA ALA A 57 -9.68 24.82 -13.07
C ALA A 57 -8.56 25.59 -13.78
N VAL A 58 -7.33 25.12 -13.61
CA VAL A 58 -6.17 25.73 -14.26
C VAL A 58 -6.26 25.46 -15.76
N ALA A 59 -5.89 26.43 -16.58
CA ALA A 59 -5.90 26.26 -18.04
C ALA A 59 -5.13 25.00 -18.46
N ASP A 60 -5.65 24.32 -19.47
CA ASP A 60 -5.06 23.15 -20.13
C ASP A 60 -4.73 21.99 -19.17
N TYR A 61 -5.39 21.91 -18.01
CA TYR A 61 -5.09 20.89 -16.99
C TYR A 61 -5.23 19.46 -17.52
N GLU A 62 -6.20 19.20 -18.39
CA GLU A 62 -6.44 17.86 -18.93
C GLU A 62 -5.25 17.36 -19.77
N GLU A 63 -4.61 18.24 -20.55
CA GLU A 63 -3.42 17.91 -21.35
C GLU A 63 -2.18 17.78 -20.46
N ARG A 64 -1.87 18.83 -19.68
CA ARG A 64 -0.69 18.87 -18.80
C ARG A 64 -0.66 17.71 -17.80
N LEU A 65 -1.80 17.41 -17.16
CA LEU A 65 -1.89 16.34 -16.19
C LEU A 65 -1.93 14.97 -16.87
N SER A 66 -2.50 14.84 -18.07
CA SER A 66 -2.39 13.58 -18.83
C SER A 66 -0.93 13.23 -19.09
N GLU A 67 -0.15 14.16 -19.63
CA GLU A 67 1.27 13.95 -19.93
C GLU A 67 2.07 13.64 -18.65
N LEU A 68 1.79 14.35 -17.56
CA LEU A 68 2.46 14.14 -16.29
C LEU A 68 2.15 12.76 -15.68
N LEU A 69 0.89 12.31 -15.76
CA LEU A 69 0.48 11.02 -15.23
C LEU A 69 1.03 9.85 -16.07
N ILE A 70 1.14 10.03 -17.39
CA ILE A 70 1.82 9.07 -18.28
C ILE A 70 3.31 9.01 -17.92
N TYR A 71 3.96 10.16 -17.68
CA TYR A 71 5.35 10.19 -17.22
C TYR A 71 5.54 9.46 -15.88
N PHE A 72 4.64 9.66 -14.91
CA PHE A 72 4.66 8.89 -13.66
C PHE A 72 4.46 7.39 -13.88
N GLN A 73 3.56 7.03 -14.79
CA GLN A 73 3.29 5.63 -15.13
C GLN A 73 4.55 4.95 -15.68
N ASP A 74 5.31 5.64 -16.55
CA ASP A 74 6.57 5.14 -17.10
C ASP A 74 7.69 5.06 -16.06
N TYR A 75 7.79 6.06 -15.18
CA TYR A 75 8.75 6.02 -14.07
C TYR A 75 8.47 4.81 -13.16
N VAL A 76 7.22 4.61 -12.73
CA VAL A 76 6.83 3.47 -11.88
C VAL A 76 7.07 2.15 -12.62
N LYS A 77 6.77 2.08 -13.91
CA LYS A 77 7.04 0.91 -14.75
C LYS A 77 8.53 0.54 -14.77
N SER A 78 9.40 1.54 -14.88
CA SER A 78 10.86 1.33 -14.89
C SER A 78 11.36 0.82 -13.54
N GLU A 79 10.81 1.31 -12.43
CA GLU A 79 11.17 0.89 -11.09
C GLU A 79 10.65 -0.52 -10.74
N MET A 80 9.44 -0.86 -11.19
CA MET A 80 8.92 -2.23 -11.10
C MET A 80 9.80 -3.24 -11.84
N ASP A 81 10.27 -2.86 -13.05
CA ASP A 81 11.16 -3.70 -13.85
C ASP A 81 12.55 -3.85 -13.21
N ARG A 82 13.13 -2.74 -12.72
CA ARG A 82 14.42 -2.72 -12.01
C ARG A 82 14.41 -3.64 -10.78
N ASN A 83 13.29 -3.71 -10.08
CA ASN A 83 13.12 -4.57 -8.89
C ASN A 83 12.64 -6.00 -9.24
N GLY A 84 12.56 -6.37 -10.51
CA GLY A 84 12.27 -7.75 -10.94
C GLY A 84 10.78 -8.13 -10.93
N PHE A 85 9.87 -7.16 -10.85
CA PHE A 85 8.41 -7.39 -10.97
C PHE A 85 7.90 -7.25 -12.41
N GLY A 86 8.83 -7.02 -13.36
CA GLY A 86 8.53 -6.77 -14.76
C GLY A 86 7.93 -5.38 -15.00
N GLN A 87 7.57 -5.12 -16.24
CA GLN A 87 7.04 -3.83 -16.70
C GLN A 87 5.58 -3.57 -16.30
N LYS A 88 5.23 -3.83 -15.03
CA LYS A 88 3.92 -3.52 -14.44
C LYS A 88 3.86 -2.06 -14.00
N THR A 89 2.69 -1.46 -14.10
CA THR A 89 2.43 -0.10 -13.65
C THR A 89 0.93 0.10 -13.41
N PHE A 90 0.54 1.21 -12.79
CA PHE A 90 -0.86 1.52 -12.55
C PHE A 90 -1.59 1.85 -13.85
N GLY A 91 -2.86 1.46 -13.94
CA GLY A 91 -3.71 1.73 -15.10
C GLY A 91 -4.25 3.16 -15.09
N LEU A 92 -4.33 3.77 -16.26
CA LEU A 92 -4.93 5.08 -16.47
C LEU A 92 -6.21 4.94 -17.32
N PRO A 93 -7.29 5.66 -16.97
CA PRO A 93 -8.51 5.66 -17.76
C PRO A 93 -8.32 6.50 -19.03
N VAL A 94 -9.00 6.14 -20.11
CA VAL A 94 -8.83 6.76 -21.43
C VAL A 94 -10.02 7.66 -21.75
N ASP A 95 -9.73 8.88 -22.17
CA ASP A 95 -10.66 9.73 -22.89
C ASP A 95 -10.53 9.42 -24.38
N THR A 96 -11.49 8.66 -24.92
CA THR A 96 -11.43 8.15 -26.31
C THR A 96 -11.63 9.23 -27.36
N ILE A 97 -12.16 10.41 -26.98
CA ILE A 97 -12.37 11.52 -27.92
C ILE A 97 -11.03 12.19 -28.24
N TYR A 98 -10.22 12.43 -27.21
CA TYR A 98 -8.95 13.15 -27.33
C TYR A 98 -7.72 12.23 -27.23
N ASN A 99 -7.93 10.93 -27.03
CA ASN A 99 -6.90 9.90 -26.84
C ASN A 99 -5.85 10.28 -25.77
N ARG A 100 -6.35 10.73 -24.61
CA ARG A 100 -5.55 11.16 -23.45
C ARG A 100 -6.08 10.52 -22.17
N VAL A 101 -5.47 10.84 -21.03
CA VAL A 101 -5.98 10.36 -19.74
C VAL A 101 -7.33 11.01 -19.45
N LYS A 102 -8.34 10.22 -19.05
CA LYS A 102 -9.64 10.74 -18.65
C LYS A 102 -9.55 11.33 -17.24
N LEU A 103 -9.86 12.62 -17.13
CA LEU A 103 -10.04 13.31 -15.85
C LEU A 103 -11.54 13.55 -15.61
N VAL A 104 -12.01 13.27 -14.41
CA VAL A 104 -13.39 13.53 -13.98
C VAL A 104 -13.43 14.87 -13.27
N THR A 105 -14.05 15.88 -13.86
CA THR A 105 -14.21 17.19 -13.20
C THR A 105 -15.39 17.15 -12.24
N VAL A 106 -15.14 17.37 -10.95
CA VAL A 106 -16.18 17.46 -9.92
C VAL A 106 -16.25 18.90 -9.42
N GLN A 107 -17.43 19.52 -9.51
CA GLN A 107 -17.67 20.85 -8.98
C GLN A 107 -17.95 20.77 -7.47
N GLY A 108 -17.09 21.41 -6.68
CA GLY A 108 -17.28 21.54 -5.24
C GLY A 108 -18.47 22.43 -4.91
N GLN A 109 -19.11 22.16 -3.77
CA GLN A 109 -20.26 22.91 -3.28
C GLN A 109 -19.91 24.21 -2.55
N GLN A 110 -18.65 24.38 -2.15
CA GLN A 110 -18.18 25.49 -1.32
C GLN A 110 -17.05 26.28 -2.01
N ASP A 111 -16.66 27.39 -1.41
CA ASP A 111 -15.49 28.16 -1.83
C ASP A 111 -14.18 27.44 -1.48
N GLN A 112 -13.08 27.87 -2.11
CA GLN A 112 -11.75 27.34 -1.86
C GLN A 112 -11.35 27.51 -0.40
N ALA A 113 -11.86 28.55 0.27
CA ALA A 113 -11.55 28.85 1.67
C ALA A 113 -12.00 27.72 2.61
N THR A 114 -13.18 27.14 2.33
CA THR A 114 -13.77 26.04 3.07
C THR A 114 -12.99 24.73 2.92
N TYR A 115 -12.31 24.52 1.79
CA TYR A 115 -11.49 23.33 1.53
C TYR A 115 -10.05 23.52 2.02
N ASP A 116 -9.88 23.64 3.34
CA ASP A 116 -8.57 23.75 3.99
C ASP A 116 -7.80 22.42 4.00
N TYR A 117 -6.58 22.41 4.56
CA TYR A 117 -5.78 21.18 4.67
C TYR A 117 -6.51 20.02 5.35
N GLY A 118 -7.37 20.25 6.35
CA GLY A 118 -8.10 19.19 7.06
C GLY A 118 -9.31 18.64 6.29
N SER A 119 -9.67 19.23 5.16
CA SER A 119 -10.96 19.03 4.50
C SER A 119 -11.06 17.82 3.57
N GLY A 120 -10.08 16.89 3.62
CA GLY A 120 -10.06 15.72 2.73
C GLY A 120 -11.31 14.84 2.83
N SER A 121 -11.86 14.64 4.04
CA SER A 121 -13.10 13.85 4.23
C SER A 121 -14.34 14.52 3.62
N THR A 122 -14.42 15.85 3.67
CA THR A 122 -15.48 16.64 3.04
C THR A 122 -15.43 16.47 1.52
N ILE A 123 -14.26 16.65 0.92
CA ILE A 123 -14.06 16.50 -0.54
C ILE A 123 -14.39 15.06 -0.99
N ILE A 124 -13.89 14.04 -0.27
CA ILE A 124 -14.20 12.63 -0.57
C ILE A 124 -15.71 12.38 -0.49
N SER A 125 -16.42 13.00 0.45
CA SER A 125 -17.88 12.85 0.56
C SER A 125 -18.62 13.44 -0.65
N GLU A 126 -18.19 14.60 -1.14
CA GLU A 126 -18.76 15.23 -2.35
C GLU A 126 -18.45 14.39 -3.61
N ILE A 127 -17.24 13.87 -3.75
CA ILE A 127 -16.86 12.96 -4.85
C ILE A 127 -17.69 11.68 -4.79
N ASN A 128 -17.91 11.11 -3.60
CA ASN A 128 -18.76 9.93 -3.45
C ASN A 128 -20.22 10.20 -3.83
N ALA A 129 -20.74 11.41 -3.55
CA ALA A 129 -22.06 11.81 -4.01
C ALA A 129 -22.12 11.96 -5.54
N TYR A 130 -21.06 12.49 -6.17
CA TYR A 130 -20.94 12.52 -7.63
C TYR A 130 -20.91 11.10 -8.22
N ARG A 131 -20.07 10.22 -7.66
CA ARG A 131 -19.89 8.82 -8.08
C ARG A 131 -21.18 8.01 -8.03
N GLN A 132 -22.07 8.27 -7.06
CA GLN A 132 -23.38 7.60 -7.01
C GLN A 132 -24.25 7.88 -8.23
N ASN A 133 -24.08 9.05 -8.86
CA ASN A 133 -24.83 9.46 -10.04
C ASN A 133 -24.09 9.19 -11.37
N HIS A 134 -22.77 8.97 -11.31
CA HIS A 134 -21.89 8.72 -12.46
C HIS A 134 -20.95 7.54 -12.18
N PRO A 135 -21.47 6.34 -11.85
CA PRO A 135 -20.63 5.20 -11.48
C PRO A 135 -19.68 4.76 -12.60
N GLU A 136 -20.02 5.00 -13.86
CA GLU A 136 -19.24 4.69 -15.07
C GLU A 136 -17.92 5.47 -15.17
N ASP A 137 -17.79 6.57 -14.44
CA ASP A 137 -16.57 7.37 -14.41
C ASP A 137 -15.48 6.79 -13.50
N PHE A 138 -15.82 5.78 -12.68
CA PHE A 138 -14.94 5.23 -11.66
C PHE A 138 -14.82 3.72 -11.80
N SER A 139 -13.59 3.22 -11.93
CA SER A 139 -13.32 1.80 -12.19
C SER A 139 -12.59 1.08 -11.05
N SER A 140 -12.14 1.80 -10.02
CA SER A 140 -11.41 1.20 -8.89
C SER A 140 -11.74 1.85 -7.54
N GLU A 141 -11.08 1.38 -6.48
CA GLU A 141 -11.11 2.00 -5.14
C GLU A 141 -10.01 3.06 -4.94
N HIS A 142 -9.17 3.33 -5.95
CA HIS A 142 -8.07 4.30 -5.87
C HIS A 142 -8.39 5.61 -6.57
N THR A 143 -8.20 6.75 -5.90
CA THR A 143 -8.50 8.06 -6.47
C THR A 143 -7.38 9.07 -6.21
N LEU A 144 -6.85 9.66 -7.28
CA LEU A 144 -6.04 10.87 -7.22
C LEU A 144 -6.95 12.09 -7.36
N ILE A 145 -6.97 12.94 -6.34
CA ILE A 145 -7.82 14.13 -6.25
C ILE A 145 -6.93 15.36 -6.38
N ILE A 146 -7.14 16.14 -7.43
CA ILE A 146 -6.32 17.30 -7.78
C ILE A 146 -7.17 18.56 -7.63
N LEU A 147 -6.68 19.53 -6.86
CA LEU A 147 -7.33 20.82 -6.69
C LEU A 147 -6.49 21.92 -7.35
N PRO A 148 -7.10 22.95 -7.96
CA PRO A 148 -6.36 24.15 -8.35
C PRO A 148 -5.69 24.76 -7.10
N GLN A 149 -4.47 25.27 -7.26
CA GLN A 149 -3.77 25.95 -6.19
C GLN A 149 -4.58 27.16 -5.74
N ARG A 150 -4.78 27.27 -4.42
CA ARG A 150 -5.51 28.38 -3.81
C ARG A 150 -4.87 29.72 -4.15
N THR A 151 -5.74 30.68 -4.47
CA THR A 151 -5.34 32.07 -4.80
C THR A 151 -5.34 32.98 -3.58
N ASP A 152 -5.94 32.54 -2.47
CA ASP A 152 -6.09 33.30 -1.22
C ASP A 152 -4.94 33.11 -0.21
N GLY A 153 -3.94 32.29 -0.56
CA GLY A 153 -2.78 32.00 0.29
C GLY A 153 -3.05 31.00 1.43
N GLY A 154 -4.24 30.39 1.50
CA GLY A 154 -4.55 29.32 2.43
C GLY A 154 -3.92 27.97 2.04
N SER A 155 -3.97 27.00 2.95
CA SER A 155 -3.57 25.63 2.68
C SER A 155 -4.72 24.81 2.10
N GLN A 156 -4.38 23.71 1.43
CA GLN A 156 -5.35 22.76 0.86
C GLN A 156 -4.82 21.33 1.04
N PRO A 157 -5.66 20.30 0.90
CA PRO A 157 -5.22 18.92 1.07
C PRO A 157 -4.07 18.56 0.13
N PHE A 158 -3.04 17.94 0.70
CA PHE A 158 -1.86 17.43 0.00
C PHE A 158 -1.27 16.29 0.84
N TYR A 159 -1.93 15.13 0.77
CA TYR A 159 -1.60 13.93 1.55
C TYR A 159 -2.30 12.70 0.99
N GLY A 160 -1.79 11.51 1.32
CA GLY A 160 -2.54 10.25 1.23
C GLY A 160 -3.65 10.10 2.29
N SER A 161 -4.79 9.50 1.92
CA SER A 161 -5.89 9.18 2.82
C SER A 161 -6.59 7.88 2.40
N GLY A 162 -6.23 6.78 3.06
CA GLY A 162 -6.68 5.45 2.66
C GLY A 162 -6.19 5.12 1.24
N ARG A 163 -7.12 4.92 0.31
CA ARG A 163 -6.81 4.71 -1.13
C ARG A 163 -7.04 5.96 -1.98
N ASN A 164 -7.28 7.09 -1.32
CA ASN A 164 -7.31 8.40 -1.96
C ASN A 164 -5.98 9.10 -1.71
N CYS A 165 -5.66 10.06 -2.57
CA CYS A 165 -4.55 10.99 -2.35
C CYS A 165 -4.92 12.36 -2.91
N PHE A 166 -4.38 13.41 -2.31
CA PHE A 166 -4.64 14.79 -2.69
C PHE A 166 -3.38 15.43 -3.26
N ALA A 167 -3.54 16.18 -4.34
CA ALA A 167 -2.48 16.96 -4.95
C ALA A 167 -2.99 18.34 -5.39
N VAL A 168 -2.04 19.20 -5.77
CA VAL A 168 -2.29 20.59 -6.19
C VAL A 168 -1.89 20.77 -7.65
N ASP A 169 -2.73 21.48 -8.42
CA ASP A 169 -2.43 21.93 -9.77
C ASP A 169 -2.15 23.44 -9.83
N ASN A 170 -1.20 23.83 -10.67
CA ASN A 170 -0.94 25.20 -11.11
C ASN A 170 -0.28 25.14 -12.50
N PRO A 171 -0.08 26.27 -13.21
CA PRO A 171 0.49 26.25 -14.57
C PRO A 171 1.87 25.59 -14.73
N ASN A 172 2.58 25.33 -13.62
CA ASN A 172 3.88 24.67 -13.58
C ASN A 172 3.81 23.18 -13.20
N ILE A 173 2.61 22.60 -13.09
CA ILE A 173 2.44 21.16 -12.90
C ILE A 173 2.30 20.52 -14.29
N LYS A 174 3.45 20.20 -14.87
CA LYS A 174 3.62 19.62 -16.21
C LYS A 174 5.01 19.00 -16.35
N VAL A 175 5.20 18.15 -17.37
CA VAL A 175 6.43 17.35 -17.53
C VAL A 175 7.68 18.22 -17.69
N GLU A 176 7.61 19.33 -18.42
CA GLU A 176 8.77 20.19 -18.70
C GLU A 176 9.36 20.82 -17.43
N GLU A 177 8.57 20.92 -16.36
CA GLU A 177 8.96 21.55 -15.11
C GLU A 177 9.68 20.58 -14.16
N ILE A 178 9.55 19.26 -14.37
CA ILE A 178 10.17 18.21 -13.54
C ILE A 178 11.67 18.48 -13.26
N PRO A 179 12.52 18.76 -14.29
CA PRO A 179 13.95 18.95 -14.06
C PRO A 179 14.35 20.33 -13.50
N VAL A 180 13.46 21.33 -13.56
CA VAL A 180 13.83 22.74 -13.33
C VAL A 180 13.08 23.42 -12.20
N THR A 181 11.90 22.92 -11.84
CA THR A 181 11.08 23.53 -10.79
C THR A 181 11.78 23.46 -9.44
N SER A 182 11.62 24.48 -8.59
CA SER A 182 12.03 24.46 -7.18
C SER A 182 10.88 24.06 -6.23
N SER A 183 9.66 23.90 -6.76
CA SER A 183 8.48 23.48 -6.00
C SER A 183 8.42 21.97 -5.81
N ASN A 184 8.08 21.49 -4.61
CA ASN A 184 7.95 20.04 -4.35
C ASN A 184 6.62 19.45 -4.84
N LEU A 185 5.76 20.23 -5.52
CA LEU A 185 4.41 19.78 -5.86
C LEU A 185 4.37 18.58 -6.82
N ILE A 186 5.26 18.50 -7.81
CA ILE A 186 5.29 17.36 -8.75
C ILE A 186 5.78 16.09 -8.06
N GLY A 187 6.96 16.15 -7.41
CA GLY A 187 7.48 15.01 -6.65
C GLY A 187 6.57 14.62 -5.49
N GLY A 188 5.95 15.60 -4.84
CA GLY A 188 4.95 15.39 -3.80
C GLY A 188 3.69 14.72 -4.33
N MET A 189 3.16 15.11 -5.49
CA MET A 189 2.02 14.42 -6.10
C MET A 189 2.30 12.92 -6.29
N LEU A 190 3.50 12.58 -6.76
CA LEU A 190 3.90 11.17 -6.93
C LEU A 190 4.07 10.45 -5.58
N HIS A 191 4.61 11.12 -4.56
CA HIS A 191 4.73 10.59 -3.20
C HIS A 191 3.34 10.35 -2.56
N GLU A 192 2.44 11.32 -2.63
CA GLU A 192 1.08 11.18 -2.10
C GLU A 192 0.29 10.13 -2.87
N LEU A 193 0.50 10.02 -4.19
CA LEU A 193 -0.02 8.90 -4.97
C LEU A 193 0.51 7.58 -4.44
N GLY A 194 1.80 7.47 -4.11
CA GLY A 194 2.37 6.31 -3.44
C GLY A 194 1.58 5.90 -2.18
N HIS A 195 1.23 6.85 -1.32
CA HIS A 195 0.35 6.57 -0.17
C HIS A 195 -1.04 6.09 -0.59
N GLY A 196 -1.66 6.74 -1.59
CA GLY A 196 -2.93 6.31 -2.16
C GLY A 196 -2.87 4.89 -2.76
N LEU A 197 -1.68 4.40 -3.12
CA LEU A 197 -1.42 3.05 -3.62
C LEU A 197 -1.07 2.04 -2.50
N GLY A 198 -1.15 2.46 -1.24
CA GLY A 198 -0.91 1.61 -0.07
C GLY A 198 0.54 1.59 0.42
N LEU A 199 1.39 2.48 -0.09
CA LEU A 199 2.78 2.58 0.35
C LEU A 199 2.89 3.33 1.69
N SER A 200 3.74 2.82 2.58
CA SER A 200 4.12 3.50 3.83
C SER A 200 5.43 4.25 3.63
N HIS A 201 5.76 5.18 4.54
CA HIS A 201 7.09 5.77 4.52
C HIS A 201 8.19 4.70 4.67
N ASN A 202 9.33 4.98 4.05
CA ASN A 202 10.55 4.21 4.23
C ASN A 202 11.79 5.03 3.90
N LYS A 203 12.94 4.49 4.30
CA LYS A 203 14.26 5.01 4.02
C LYS A 203 15.03 4.04 3.13
N ALA A 204 15.82 4.60 2.22
CA ALA A 204 16.82 3.83 1.49
C ALA A 204 17.82 3.20 2.48
N THR A 205 18.25 1.97 2.20
CA THR A 205 19.45 1.42 2.84
C THR A 205 20.67 2.30 2.56
N VAL A 206 21.73 2.17 3.35
CA VAL A 206 23.01 2.86 3.10
C VAL A 206 23.51 2.62 1.67
N THR A 207 23.41 1.37 1.18
CA THR A 207 23.87 1.02 -0.18
C THR A 207 22.94 1.58 -1.26
N GLU A 208 21.62 1.49 -1.10
CA GLU A 208 20.67 2.09 -2.05
C GLU A 208 20.83 3.61 -2.11
N GLN A 209 21.02 4.27 -0.97
CA GLN A 209 21.24 5.72 -0.95
C GLN A 209 22.45 6.15 -1.78
N GLN A 210 23.51 5.35 -1.78
CA GLN A 210 24.73 5.60 -2.54
C GLN A 210 24.58 5.29 -4.04
N THR A 211 23.74 4.32 -4.39
CA THR A 211 23.67 3.77 -5.76
C THR A 211 22.46 4.23 -6.56
N LEU A 212 21.34 4.49 -5.88
CA LEU A 212 20.04 4.83 -6.46
C LEU A 212 19.53 6.21 -5.99
N GLY A 213 20.07 6.74 -4.90
CA GLY A 213 19.67 8.03 -4.34
C GLY A 213 18.54 7.90 -3.33
N THR A 214 17.54 8.77 -3.39
CA THR A 214 16.54 8.90 -2.32
C THR A 214 15.32 8.03 -2.58
N SER A 215 14.83 7.30 -1.57
CA SER A 215 13.57 6.56 -1.71
C SER A 215 12.39 7.52 -1.93
N LEU A 216 11.48 7.19 -2.85
CA LEU A 216 10.30 7.98 -3.20
C LEU A 216 9.47 8.27 -1.96
N MET A 217 9.20 7.22 -1.18
CA MET A 217 8.41 7.25 0.06
C MET A 217 9.23 7.67 1.29
N GLY A 218 10.48 8.08 1.11
CA GLY A 218 11.26 8.80 2.11
C GLY A 218 11.15 10.30 1.87
N SER A 219 12.26 10.93 1.47
CA SER A 219 12.30 12.34 1.05
C SER A 219 12.24 12.52 -0.47
N GLY A 220 11.72 11.52 -1.18
CA GLY A 220 11.62 11.48 -2.62
C GLY A 220 10.78 12.61 -3.21
N ASN A 221 9.76 13.05 -2.49
CA ASN A 221 8.95 14.22 -2.84
C ASN A 221 9.77 15.49 -3.11
N THR A 222 10.93 15.64 -2.46
CA THR A 222 11.82 16.81 -2.63
C THR A 222 12.92 16.61 -3.68
N THR A 223 13.19 15.36 -4.05
CA THR A 223 14.32 14.97 -4.92
C THR A 223 13.89 14.55 -6.32
N PHE A 224 12.66 14.04 -6.49
CA PHE A 224 12.16 13.57 -7.78
C PHE A 224 12.29 14.65 -8.86
N GLY A 225 12.89 14.26 -9.99
CA GLY A 225 13.18 15.16 -11.11
C GLY A 225 14.46 15.99 -10.98
N ARG A 226 15.01 16.14 -9.77
CA ARG A 226 16.19 16.99 -9.50
C ARG A 226 17.44 16.20 -9.12
N GLN A 227 17.25 15.09 -8.42
CA GLN A 227 18.28 14.19 -7.94
C GLN A 227 17.80 12.75 -8.17
N PRO A 228 18.69 11.75 -8.13
CA PRO A 228 18.28 10.35 -8.22
C PRO A 228 17.25 10.02 -7.12
N THR A 229 16.10 9.51 -7.56
CA THR A 229 14.99 9.06 -6.72
C THR A 229 14.54 7.70 -7.23
N PHE A 230 14.20 6.79 -6.32
CA PHE A 230 13.85 5.40 -6.66
C PHE A 230 12.69 4.89 -5.79
N ILE A 231 12.06 3.79 -6.19
CA ILE A 231 11.05 3.04 -5.42
C ILE A 231 11.70 1.76 -4.88
N THR A 232 11.54 1.50 -3.58
CA THR A 232 12.17 0.36 -2.90
C THR A 232 11.60 -0.99 -3.36
N GLU A 233 12.35 -2.08 -3.18
CA GLU A 233 11.87 -3.43 -3.53
C GLU A 233 10.55 -3.77 -2.81
N VAL A 234 10.43 -3.40 -1.53
CA VAL A 234 9.24 -3.67 -0.72
C VAL A 234 8.02 -2.86 -1.16
N ASP A 235 8.22 -1.63 -1.63
CA ASP A 235 7.14 -0.83 -2.22
C ASP A 235 6.70 -1.46 -3.55
N CYS A 236 7.64 -1.86 -4.41
CA CYS A 236 7.33 -2.56 -5.65
C CYS A 236 6.57 -3.88 -5.41
N ALA A 237 6.89 -4.61 -4.33
CA ALA A 237 6.12 -5.80 -3.94
C ALA A 237 4.66 -5.46 -3.62
N ILE A 238 4.42 -4.37 -2.89
CA ILE A 238 3.06 -3.87 -2.59
C ILE A 238 2.34 -3.44 -3.87
N LEU A 239 2.99 -2.64 -4.72
CA LEU A 239 2.44 -2.20 -6.01
C LEU A 239 2.10 -3.39 -6.91
N ASN A 240 2.91 -4.46 -6.90
CA ASN A 240 2.64 -5.67 -7.68
C ASN A 240 1.31 -6.34 -7.31
N ARG A 241 0.78 -6.13 -6.11
CA ARG A 241 -0.51 -6.66 -5.63
C ARG A 241 -1.62 -5.61 -5.51
N ASN A 242 -1.33 -4.36 -5.87
CA ASN A 242 -2.31 -3.29 -5.88
C ASN A 242 -3.35 -3.52 -7.00
N GLN A 243 -4.63 -3.23 -6.72
CA GLN A 243 -5.78 -3.36 -7.63
C GLN A 243 -5.49 -2.82 -9.02
N ILE A 244 -5.02 -1.57 -9.10
CA ILE A 244 -4.86 -0.89 -10.38
C ILE A 244 -3.55 -1.24 -11.09
N PHE A 245 -2.80 -2.23 -10.61
CA PHE A 245 -1.63 -2.80 -11.30
C PHE A 245 -1.94 -4.16 -11.95
N GLN A 246 -3.18 -4.64 -11.84
CA GLN A 246 -3.57 -5.96 -12.32
C GLN A 246 -4.20 -5.87 -13.71
N ALA A 247 -3.71 -6.71 -14.63
CA ALA A 247 -4.26 -6.81 -15.99
C ALA A 247 -5.68 -7.43 -16.03
N ALA A 248 -6.14 -7.98 -14.91
CA ALA A 248 -7.48 -8.51 -14.73
C ALA A 248 -7.95 -8.24 -13.30
N ALA A 249 -9.26 -8.05 -13.10
CA ALA A 249 -9.84 -7.85 -11.79
C ALA A 249 -9.53 -9.04 -10.85
N VAL A 250 -9.18 -8.72 -9.61
CA VAL A 250 -8.85 -9.73 -8.59
C VAL A 250 -10.04 -9.94 -7.67
N ALA A 251 -10.54 -11.18 -7.60
CA ALA A 251 -11.65 -11.52 -6.73
C ALA A 251 -11.31 -11.26 -5.25
N GLY A 252 -12.22 -10.59 -4.55
CA GLY A 252 -12.04 -10.23 -3.14
C GLY A 252 -10.86 -9.29 -2.91
N ILE A 253 -10.53 -8.43 -3.88
CA ILE A 253 -9.49 -7.40 -3.74
C ILE A 253 -9.71 -6.65 -2.42
N TYR A 254 -8.66 -6.60 -1.62
CA TYR A 254 -8.61 -5.95 -0.31
C TYR A 254 -9.60 -6.42 0.76
N GLU A 255 -10.31 -7.53 0.55
CA GLU A 255 -11.05 -8.18 1.63
C GLU A 255 -10.12 -8.46 2.81
N GLY A 256 -10.65 -8.30 4.02
CA GLY A 256 -9.93 -8.54 5.25
C GLY A 256 -9.33 -9.95 5.30
N ALA A 257 -8.17 -10.05 5.94
CA ALA A 257 -7.51 -11.29 6.28
C ALA A 257 -7.37 -11.42 7.80
N THR A 258 -7.40 -12.63 8.32
CA THR A 258 -7.02 -12.98 9.68
C THR A 258 -5.68 -13.69 9.64
N THR A 259 -4.69 -13.11 10.32
CA THR A 259 -3.30 -13.59 10.28
C THR A 259 -2.69 -13.58 11.66
N ALA A 260 -1.74 -14.49 11.89
CA ALA A 260 -0.82 -14.43 13.03
C ALA A 260 0.62 -14.65 12.55
N VAL A 261 1.58 -14.08 13.26
CA VAL A 261 3.02 -14.22 12.99
C VAL A 261 3.72 -14.56 14.30
N ASN A 262 4.59 -15.58 14.27
CA ASN A 262 5.35 -16.06 15.41
C ASN A 262 6.85 -15.92 15.12
N PRO A 263 7.44 -14.74 15.33
CA PRO A 263 8.85 -14.51 15.03
C PRO A 263 9.77 -14.96 16.16
N GLN A 264 10.92 -15.46 15.77
CA GLN A 264 12.10 -15.65 16.61
C GLN A 264 13.20 -14.73 16.07
N LEU A 265 13.78 -13.94 16.96
CA LEU A 265 14.86 -13.02 16.63
C LEU A 265 16.14 -13.49 17.30
N SER A 266 17.25 -13.38 16.57
CA SER A 266 18.59 -13.50 17.12
C SER A 266 19.50 -12.49 16.43
N PHE A 267 20.47 -11.96 17.15
CA PHE A 267 21.44 -11.03 16.59
C PHE A 267 22.80 -11.70 16.48
N ASP A 268 23.43 -11.58 15.31
CA ASP A 268 24.80 -12.06 15.08
C ASP A 268 25.76 -10.88 15.18
N ASP A 269 26.49 -10.80 16.30
CA ASP A 269 27.48 -9.74 16.55
C ASP A 269 28.61 -9.71 15.52
N THR A 270 28.92 -10.84 14.87
CA THR A 270 30.01 -10.91 13.89
C THR A 270 29.59 -10.28 12.57
N THR A 271 28.39 -10.60 12.10
CA THR A 271 27.88 -10.09 10.82
C THR A 271 27.02 -8.84 10.96
N GLN A 272 26.67 -8.45 12.20
CA GLN A 272 25.81 -7.32 12.54
C GLN A 272 24.44 -7.42 11.86
N ASN A 273 23.92 -8.65 11.81
CA ASN A 273 22.64 -9.00 11.24
C ASN A 273 21.64 -9.37 12.34
N LEU A 274 20.45 -8.81 12.27
CA LEU A 274 19.30 -9.33 12.98
C LEU A 274 18.70 -10.46 12.12
N HIS A 275 18.87 -11.70 12.56
CA HIS A 275 18.21 -12.85 11.96
C HIS A 275 16.79 -12.95 12.49
N VAL A 276 15.83 -12.95 11.56
CA VAL A 276 14.40 -13.10 11.85
C VAL A 276 13.92 -14.35 11.15
N GLN A 277 13.36 -15.28 11.91
CA GLN A 277 12.74 -16.49 11.37
C GLN A 277 11.44 -16.81 12.11
N GLY A 278 10.62 -17.70 11.58
CA GLY A 278 9.40 -18.09 12.26
C GLY A 278 8.37 -18.73 11.36
N SER A 279 7.12 -18.68 11.81
CA SER A 279 5.95 -19.15 11.07
C SER A 279 4.83 -18.13 11.08
N PHE A 280 3.92 -18.25 10.12
CA PHE A 280 2.71 -17.46 10.06
C PHE A 280 1.48 -18.31 9.74
N THR A 281 0.31 -17.79 10.10
CA THR A 281 -0.99 -18.29 9.64
C THR A 281 -1.72 -17.18 8.88
N SER A 282 -2.54 -17.58 7.91
CA SER A 282 -3.38 -16.67 7.14
C SER A 282 -4.56 -17.44 6.56
N ASP A 283 -5.75 -16.84 6.63
CA ASP A 283 -6.97 -17.33 5.96
C ASP A 283 -7.06 -16.88 4.48
N LYS A 284 -6.16 -16.00 4.05
CA LYS A 284 -5.97 -15.57 2.66
C LYS A 284 -4.57 -15.96 2.17
N ALA A 285 -4.42 -16.19 0.86
CA ALA A 285 -3.12 -16.53 0.29
C ALA A 285 -2.12 -15.37 0.43
N VAL A 286 -0.98 -15.63 1.05
CA VAL A 286 0.13 -14.67 1.19
C VAL A 286 0.98 -14.72 -0.08
N SER A 287 1.29 -13.57 -0.67
CA SER A 287 2.23 -13.48 -1.80
C SER A 287 3.64 -13.22 -1.34
N ASP A 288 3.83 -12.31 -0.39
CA ASP A 288 5.13 -11.85 0.06
C ASP A 288 5.10 -11.60 1.58
N ILE A 289 6.24 -11.78 2.22
CA ILE A 289 6.49 -11.36 3.60
C ILE A 289 7.54 -10.27 3.58
N LEU A 290 7.23 -9.14 4.21
CA LEU A 290 8.02 -7.93 4.15
C LEU A 290 8.38 -7.50 5.57
N PHE A 291 9.55 -6.90 5.74
CA PHE A 291 10.10 -6.52 7.04
C PHE A 291 10.51 -5.06 7.00
N TRP A 292 10.03 -4.27 7.95
CA TRP A 292 10.55 -2.93 8.20
C TRP A 292 11.24 -2.93 9.55
N LEU A 293 12.45 -2.39 9.57
CA LEU A 293 13.17 -2.13 10.81
C LEU A 293 13.22 -0.62 11.03
N ASP A 294 12.63 -0.20 12.13
CA ASP A 294 12.35 1.19 12.44
C ASP A 294 13.05 1.58 13.76
N PRO A 295 14.17 2.32 13.70
CA PRO A 295 14.83 2.81 14.90
C PRO A 295 14.01 3.96 15.51
N ASN A 296 13.72 3.91 16.81
CA ASN A 296 13.10 5.03 17.52
C ASN A 296 14.17 6.07 17.90
N VAL A 297 14.69 6.76 16.89
CA VAL A 297 15.82 7.69 17.01
C VAL A 297 15.43 8.84 17.94
N ASN A 298 16.25 9.10 18.97
CA ASN A 298 16.03 10.19 19.92
C ASN A 298 14.62 10.21 20.55
N ASN A 299 13.98 9.05 20.66
CA ASN A 299 12.61 8.91 21.16
C ASN A 299 11.56 9.72 20.36
N GLU A 300 11.72 9.81 19.03
CA GLU A 300 10.73 10.42 18.14
C GLU A 300 9.36 9.73 18.20
N GLY A 301 9.34 8.50 18.71
CA GLY A 301 8.18 7.65 18.96
C GLY A 301 8.02 6.60 17.87
N THR A 302 6.85 5.97 17.85
CA THR A 302 6.59 4.81 17.00
C THR A 302 5.32 5.01 16.16
N GLY A 303 5.22 4.25 15.07
CA GLY A 303 4.06 4.29 14.17
C GLY A 303 4.11 5.36 13.07
N VAL A 304 2.95 5.58 12.45
CA VAL A 304 2.82 6.39 11.21
C VAL A 304 3.32 7.82 11.43
N ASN A 305 4.07 8.34 10.45
CA ASN A 305 4.71 9.67 10.45
C ASN A 305 5.87 9.82 11.44
N ARG A 306 6.30 8.72 12.06
CA ARG A 306 7.52 8.63 12.89
C ARG A 306 8.48 7.57 12.35
N ASP A 307 8.26 7.15 11.11
CA ASP A 307 8.88 5.99 10.47
C ASP A 307 9.57 6.31 9.13
N TYR A 308 9.95 7.57 8.92
CA TYR A 308 10.69 8.02 7.71
C TYR A 308 12.12 7.48 7.63
N ASN A 309 12.66 7.01 8.75
CA ASN A 309 13.94 6.34 8.92
C ASN A 309 13.82 4.80 8.85
N SER A 310 12.61 4.28 8.67
CA SER A 310 12.36 2.84 8.64
C SER A 310 12.83 2.21 7.32
N VAL A 311 13.71 1.22 7.40
CA VAL A 311 14.25 0.53 6.21
C VAL A 311 13.51 -0.78 5.99
N GLY A 312 13.16 -1.07 4.73
CA GLY A 312 12.35 -2.23 4.36
C GLY A 312 13.13 -3.30 3.58
N TRP A 313 12.84 -4.57 3.83
CA TRP A 313 13.34 -5.73 3.08
C TRP A 313 12.24 -6.73 2.78
N ARG A 314 12.37 -7.43 1.64
CA ARG A 314 11.52 -8.57 1.30
C ARG A 314 12.17 -9.87 1.78
N GLY A 315 11.42 -10.67 2.53
CA GLY A 315 11.88 -11.98 2.99
C GLY A 315 11.47 -13.13 2.10
N THR A 316 11.99 -14.31 2.42
CA THR A 316 11.67 -15.55 1.70
C THR A 316 10.60 -16.32 2.47
N ILE A 317 9.48 -16.63 1.80
CA ILE A 317 8.50 -17.59 2.29
C ILE A 317 9.01 -19.00 1.95
N LEU A 318 9.10 -19.84 2.98
CA LEU A 318 9.53 -21.22 2.91
C LEU A 318 8.33 -22.17 3.01
N SER A 319 8.57 -23.47 2.83
CA SER A 319 7.52 -24.49 2.94
C SER A 319 6.82 -24.46 4.30
N GLY A 320 5.50 -24.70 4.32
CA GLY A 320 4.73 -24.78 5.55
C GLY A 320 4.49 -23.44 6.25
N ASN A 321 4.40 -22.34 5.47
CA ASN A 321 4.20 -20.98 5.98
C ASN A 321 5.26 -20.56 7.01
N THR A 322 6.51 -20.94 6.75
CA THR A 322 7.67 -20.51 7.52
C THR A 322 8.43 -19.45 6.75
N TYR A 323 9.30 -18.70 7.42
CA TYR A 323 10.11 -17.66 6.80
C TYR A 323 11.44 -17.50 7.49
N SER A 324 12.40 -16.92 6.76
CA SER A 324 13.69 -16.54 7.31
C SER A 324 14.25 -15.35 6.52
N ILE A 325 14.90 -14.42 7.21
CA ILE A 325 15.61 -13.29 6.63
C ILE A 325 16.73 -12.82 7.57
N ASN A 326 17.83 -12.34 7.00
CA ASN A 326 18.85 -11.57 7.71
C ASN A 326 18.65 -10.09 7.40
N LEU A 327 18.44 -9.28 8.44
CA LEU A 327 18.31 -7.84 8.34
C LEU A 327 19.65 -7.19 8.75
N PRO A 328 20.43 -6.64 7.79
CA PRO A 328 21.71 -6.03 8.11
C PRO A 328 21.52 -4.68 8.78
N VAL A 329 21.78 -4.60 10.09
CA VAL A 329 21.56 -3.38 10.88
C VAL A 329 22.45 -2.24 10.39
N GLN A 330 23.65 -2.54 9.89
CA GLN A 330 24.55 -1.54 9.29
C GLN A 330 24.01 -0.90 8.00
N GLN A 331 22.99 -1.48 7.37
CA GLN A 331 22.34 -0.88 6.19
C GLN A 331 21.27 0.15 6.59
N ILE A 332 20.97 0.30 7.87
CA ILE A 332 20.10 1.37 8.38
C ILE A 332 20.94 2.62 8.54
N GLN A 333 20.49 3.76 8.00
CA GLN A 333 21.25 5.00 8.07
C GLN A 333 21.38 5.51 9.51
N ASP A 334 20.26 5.51 10.22
CA ASP A 334 20.16 5.93 11.60
C ASP A 334 20.13 4.67 12.48
N HIS A 335 21.28 4.19 12.97
CA HIS A 335 21.35 3.06 13.92
C HIS A 335 22.23 3.37 15.15
N GLY A 336 21.93 2.74 16.27
CA GLY A 336 22.60 2.92 17.56
C GLY A 336 21.85 2.26 18.72
N ASP A 337 22.21 2.64 19.95
CA ASP A 337 21.62 2.17 21.21
C ASP A 337 20.22 2.75 21.44
N TRP A 338 19.24 2.24 20.71
CA TRP A 338 17.86 2.69 20.73
C TRP A 338 16.87 1.52 20.82
N PRO A 339 15.61 1.80 21.19
CA PRO A 339 14.50 0.90 20.88
C PRO A 339 14.25 0.83 19.37
N TYR A 340 13.85 -0.33 18.88
CA TYR A 340 13.49 -0.58 17.49
C TYR A 340 12.11 -1.21 17.41
N GLU A 341 11.35 -0.85 16.38
CA GLU A 341 10.18 -1.61 15.93
C GLU A 341 10.56 -2.47 14.73
N LEU A 342 10.31 -3.77 14.86
CA LEU A 342 10.27 -4.70 13.75
C LEU A 342 8.81 -4.85 13.30
N LYS A 343 8.49 -4.34 12.12
CA LYS A 343 7.18 -4.54 11.48
C LYS A 343 7.29 -5.70 10.49
N VAL A 344 6.66 -6.84 10.79
CA VAL A 344 6.50 -7.96 9.86
C VAL A 344 5.16 -7.82 9.15
N LYS A 345 5.19 -7.57 7.85
CA LYS A 345 4.00 -7.39 7.02
C LYS A 345 3.77 -8.62 6.16
N LEU A 346 2.60 -9.25 6.29
CA LEU A 346 2.11 -10.24 5.33
C LEU A 346 1.34 -9.49 4.23
N LEU A 347 1.83 -9.59 2.99
CA LEU A 347 1.16 -9.07 1.81
C LEU A 347 0.38 -10.21 1.15
N MET A 348 -0.92 -10.04 1.02
CA MET A 348 -1.81 -11.06 0.46
C MET A 348 -1.91 -10.90 -1.07
N GLN A 349 -2.25 -12.00 -1.75
CA GLN A 349 -2.45 -11.98 -3.21
C GLN A 349 -3.56 -11.02 -3.66
N ASN A 350 -4.52 -10.72 -2.78
CA ASN A 350 -5.60 -9.76 -3.03
C ASN A 350 -5.22 -8.30 -2.66
N GLY A 351 -3.96 -8.02 -2.36
CA GLY A 351 -3.47 -6.67 -2.03
C GLY A 351 -3.66 -6.26 -0.57
N THR A 352 -4.33 -7.05 0.27
CA THR A 352 -4.44 -6.76 1.71
C THR A 352 -3.08 -6.90 2.39
N ILE A 353 -2.74 -5.94 3.26
CA ILE A 353 -1.53 -5.98 4.09
C ILE A 353 -1.94 -6.15 5.55
N LYS A 354 -1.32 -7.12 6.25
CA LYS A 354 -1.40 -7.23 7.71
C LYS A 354 -0.04 -7.03 8.34
N THR A 355 0.05 -6.00 9.17
CA THR A 355 1.26 -5.63 9.90
C THR A 355 1.23 -6.19 11.31
N HIS A 356 2.28 -6.90 11.68
CA HIS A 356 2.56 -7.38 13.04
C HIS A 356 3.81 -6.67 13.55
N THR A 357 3.69 -5.96 14.66
CA THR A 357 4.78 -5.13 15.19
C THR A 357 5.37 -5.75 16.46
N TYR A 358 6.68 -5.83 16.48
CA TYR A 358 7.49 -6.36 17.58
C TYR A 358 8.52 -5.31 17.99
N SER A 359 8.98 -5.36 19.24
CA SER A 359 9.98 -4.41 19.73
C SER A 359 11.18 -5.14 20.33
N PHE A 360 12.35 -4.58 20.10
CA PHE A 360 13.61 -4.94 20.74
C PHE A 360 14.45 -3.67 20.91
N ALA A 361 15.64 -3.75 21.50
CA ALA A 361 16.54 -2.60 21.59
C ALA A 361 18.01 -3.03 21.44
N PHE A 362 18.87 -2.03 21.23
CA PHE A 362 20.29 -2.14 21.57
C PHE A 362 20.56 -1.28 22.80
N VAL A 363 21.30 -1.82 23.76
CA VAL A 363 21.70 -1.11 24.99
C VAL A 363 23.18 -1.40 25.21
N ASP A 364 24.00 -0.35 25.31
CA ASP A 364 25.45 -0.44 25.44
C ASP A 364 26.11 -1.31 24.33
N GLY A 365 25.57 -1.25 23.11
CA GLY A 365 25.99 -2.02 21.96
C GLY A 365 25.47 -3.46 21.90
N GLU A 366 24.69 -3.91 22.89
CA GLU A 366 24.19 -5.29 22.96
C GLU A 366 22.72 -5.39 22.56
N TYR A 367 22.39 -6.38 21.73
CA TYR A 367 21.01 -6.71 21.39
C TYR A 367 20.25 -7.19 22.62
N THR A 368 19.10 -6.56 22.89
CA THR A 368 18.25 -6.90 24.02
C THR A 368 16.78 -6.98 23.63
N VAL A 369 16.07 -7.94 24.23
CA VAL A 369 14.61 -8.07 24.14
C VAL A 369 14.00 -7.83 25.51
N ASN A 370 12.84 -7.18 25.54
CA ASN A 370 12.10 -7.05 26.78
C ASN A 370 11.64 -8.45 27.24
N THR A 371 11.81 -8.78 28.51
CA THR A 371 11.44 -10.07 29.10
C THR A 371 10.24 -9.96 30.05
N LYS A 372 9.54 -8.82 30.05
CA LYS A 372 8.40 -8.55 30.94
C LYS A 372 7.15 -8.13 30.18
N VAL A 373 6.04 -8.81 30.47
CA VAL A 373 4.72 -8.43 29.96
C VAL A 373 4.22 -7.20 30.70
N GLY A 374 3.79 -6.17 29.96
CA GLY A 374 3.15 -4.98 30.53
C GLY A 374 1.63 -5.10 30.46
N VAL A 375 0.93 -4.89 31.59
CA VAL A 375 -0.54 -4.75 31.63
C VAL A 375 -0.93 -3.36 32.12
N TYR A 376 -1.97 -2.77 31.53
CA TYR A 376 -2.30 -1.36 31.74
C TYR A 376 -3.79 -1.12 31.94
N GLN A 377 -4.10 -0.08 32.72
CA GLN A 377 -5.45 0.29 33.09
C GLN A 377 -6.33 0.67 31.91
N HIS A 378 -5.79 1.50 31.00
CA HIS A 378 -6.57 2.09 29.92
C HIS A 378 -6.08 1.62 28.56
N SER A 379 -6.91 1.86 27.54
CA SER A 379 -6.52 1.63 26.16
C SER A 379 -5.26 2.42 25.78
N SER A 380 -4.53 1.90 24.78
CA SER A 380 -3.27 2.47 24.31
C SER A 380 -2.21 2.61 25.41
N TYR A 381 -2.20 1.68 26.37
CA TYR A 381 -1.16 1.54 27.40
C TYR A 381 -1.08 2.74 28.36
N ASN A 382 -2.22 3.36 28.68
CA ASN A 382 -2.33 4.51 29.58
C ASN A 382 -2.81 4.10 30.98
N GLY A 383 -2.76 5.06 31.92
CA GLY A 383 -3.14 4.86 33.31
C GLY A 383 -2.03 4.18 34.11
N TRP A 384 -2.39 3.39 35.13
CA TRP A 384 -1.41 2.57 35.84
C TRP A 384 -0.91 1.43 34.94
N GLY A 385 0.31 0.95 35.20
CA GLY A 385 0.91 -0.18 34.50
C GLY A 385 1.69 -1.08 35.44
N VAL A 386 1.64 -2.39 35.19
CA VAL A 386 2.42 -3.41 35.91
C VAL A 386 3.23 -4.23 34.90
N GLU A 387 4.49 -4.49 35.25
CA GLU A 387 5.37 -5.39 34.48
C GLU A 387 5.48 -6.75 35.17
N LEU A 388 5.26 -7.82 34.40
CA LEU A 388 5.19 -9.19 34.86
C LEU A 388 6.27 -10.03 34.16
N GLU A 389 7.11 -10.69 34.95
CA GLU A 389 8.02 -11.73 34.45
C GLU A 389 7.24 -13.02 34.15
N ALA A 390 7.90 -14.03 33.57
CA ALA A 390 7.31 -15.35 33.43
C ALA A 390 6.93 -15.91 34.81
N GLY A 391 5.69 -16.36 34.95
CA GLY A 391 5.13 -16.77 36.24
C GLY A 391 3.61 -16.79 36.25
N SER A 392 3.03 -17.01 37.43
CA SER A 392 1.59 -17.04 37.64
C SER A 392 1.22 -16.07 38.76
N TYR A 393 0.24 -15.22 38.50
CA TYR A 393 -0.14 -14.10 39.35
C TYR A 393 -1.64 -14.19 39.68
N THR A 394 -1.96 -14.49 40.93
CA THR A 394 -3.32 -14.37 41.48
C THR A 394 -3.74 -12.91 41.63
N THR A 395 -5.01 -12.63 41.89
CA THR A 395 -5.54 -11.28 42.11
C THR A 395 -4.78 -10.55 43.21
N ALA A 396 -4.45 -11.26 44.30
CA ALA A 396 -3.69 -10.70 45.41
C ALA A 396 -2.25 -10.32 45.00
N GLN A 397 -1.61 -11.14 44.16
CA GLN A 397 -0.26 -10.86 43.66
C GLN A 397 -0.23 -9.70 42.67
N LEU A 398 -1.22 -9.62 41.77
CA LEU A 398 -1.36 -8.48 40.84
C LEU A 398 -1.63 -7.17 41.60
N THR A 399 -2.53 -7.21 42.58
CA THR A 399 -2.82 -6.04 43.43
C THR A 399 -1.57 -5.59 44.20
N ALA A 400 -0.76 -6.53 44.70
CA ALA A 400 0.48 -6.21 45.40
C ALA A 400 1.54 -5.54 44.51
N LEU A 401 1.49 -5.77 43.19
CA LEU A 401 2.34 -5.12 42.20
C LEU A 401 1.79 -3.76 41.73
N GLY A 402 0.64 -3.33 42.26
CA GLY A 402 -0.01 -2.07 41.93
C GLY A 402 -1.11 -2.16 40.87
N GLY A 403 -1.46 -3.38 40.44
CA GLY A 403 -2.60 -3.61 39.55
C GLY A 403 -3.94 -3.48 40.27
N VAL A 404 -5.01 -3.32 39.50
CA VAL A 404 -6.39 -3.28 40.01
C VAL A 404 -7.18 -4.40 39.35
N ASP A 405 -7.87 -5.19 40.18
CA ASP A 405 -8.74 -6.26 39.75
C ASP A 405 -9.84 -5.73 38.82
N ASN A 406 -10.11 -6.44 37.72
CA ASN A 406 -11.16 -6.05 36.76
C ASN A 406 -10.99 -4.63 36.19
N ASP A 407 -9.76 -4.19 35.94
CA ASP A 407 -9.46 -2.82 35.45
C ASP A 407 -8.30 -2.81 34.43
N ILE A 408 -7.99 -3.96 33.81
CA ILE A 408 -6.98 -4.07 32.73
C ILE A 408 -7.68 -3.91 31.38
N SER A 409 -7.23 -2.93 30.58
CA SER A 409 -7.76 -2.65 29.24
C SER A 409 -6.77 -2.89 28.10
N SER A 410 -5.45 -2.91 28.35
CA SER A 410 -4.45 -3.14 27.30
C SER A 410 -3.20 -3.88 27.80
N VAL A 411 -2.51 -4.57 26.88
CA VAL A 411 -1.39 -5.49 27.21
C VAL A 411 -0.28 -5.37 26.16
N LYS A 412 0.98 -5.36 26.62
CA LYS A 412 2.18 -5.49 25.79
C LYS A 412 2.86 -6.82 26.10
N VAL A 413 2.95 -7.70 25.12
CA VAL A 413 3.59 -9.01 25.24
C VAL A 413 4.88 -9.01 24.42
N PRO A 414 6.06 -8.95 25.07
CA PRO A 414 7.33 -8.99 24.36
C PRO A 414 7.57 -10.27 23.56
N LEU A 415 8.60 -10.21 22.70
CA LEU A 415 9.08 -11.35 21.92
C LEU A 415 9.43 -12.54 22.79
N GLY A 416 8.98 -13.73 22.37
CA GLY A 416 9.25 -14.99 23.06
C GLY A 416 8.42 -15.19 24.33
N LEU A 417 7.40 -14.37 24.56
CA LEU A 417 6.44 -14.53 25.65
C LEU A 417 5.01 -14.69 25.10
N LYS A 418 4.18 -15.34 25.92
CA LYS A 418 2.73 -15.33 25.83
C LYS A 418 2.13 -15.05 27.20
N VAL A 419 0.91 -14.52 27.21
CA VAL A 419 0.15 -14.27 28.43
C VAL A 419 -1.26 -14.79 28.28
N THR A 420 -1.77 -15.42 29.34
CA THR A 420 -3.16 -15.84 29.45
C THR A 420 -3.81 -15.08 30.58
N LEU A 421 -4.82 -14.28 30.24
CA LEU A 421 -5.66 -13.55 31.18
C LEU A 421 -6.84 -14.42 31.58
N PHE A 422 -7.22 -14.41 32.86
CA PHE A 422 -8.34 -15.17 33.41
C PHE A 422 -9.35 -14.24 34.06
N SER A 423 -10.64 -14.52 33.85
CA SER A 423 -11.72 -13.66 34.34
C SER A 423 -12.00 -13.80 35.84
N GLU A 424 -11.45 -14.84 36.47
CA GLU A 424 -11.59 -15.11 37.89
C GLU A 424 -10.20 -15.29 38.53
N ASP A 425 -10.15 -15.22 39.86
CA ASP A 425 -8.91 -15.47 40.61
C ASP A 425 -8.47 -16.95 40.50
N ASN A 426 -7.18 -17.20 40.74
CA ASN A 426 -6.57 -18.53 40.72
C ASN A 426 -6.74 -19.28 39.40
N PHE A 427 -6.63 -18.55 38.28
CA PHE A 427 -6.56 -19.08 36.91
C PHE A 427 -7.83 -19.83 36.48
N ALA A 428 -8.98 -19.31 36.88
CA ALA A 428 -10.30 -19.88 36.59
C ALA A 428 -11.15 -18.94 35.73
N GLY A 429 -12.33 -19.41 35.32
CA GLY A 429 -13.27 -18.64 34.51
C GLY A 429 -12.92 -18.62 33.02
N ASP A 430 -13.40 -17.60 32.33
CA ASP A 430 -13.09 -17.38 30.92
C ASP A 430 -11.62 -16.95 30.78
N SER A 431 -10.97 -17.39 29.70
CA SER A 431 -9.56 -17.05 29.44
C SER A 431 -9.37 -16.34 28.10
N TYR A 432 -8.39 -15.44 28.06
CA TYR A 432 -7.95 -14.76 26.83
C TYR A 432 -6.44 -14.88 26.68
N GLU A 433 -6.00 -15.68 25.71
CA GLU A 433 -4.58 -15.88 25.40
C GLU A 433 -4.11 -14.84 24.38
N ILE A 434 -2.96 -14.23 24.67
CA ILE A 434 -2.27 -13.28 23.82
C ILE A 434 -0.85 -13.80 23.67
N THR A 435 -0.45 -14.16 22.45
CA THR A 435 0.95 -14.47 22.13
C THR A 435 1.76 -13.17 22.01
N THR A 436 2.94 -13.20 21.40
CA THR A 436 3.74 -12.00 21.21
C THR A 436 2.98 -10.91 20.42
N GLY A 437 3.01 -9.68 20.93
CA GLY A 437 2.43 -8.50 20.30
C GLY A 437 1.81 -7.54 21.31
N ASN A 438 1.36 -6.38 20.83
CA ASN A 438 0.71 -5.38 21.67
C ASN A 438 -0.79 -5.32 21.38
N VAL A 439 -1.63 -5.49 22.41
CA VAL A 439 -3.08 -5.35 22.34
C VAL A 439 -3.46 -4.02 22.96
N SER A 440 -3.76 -3.03 22.13
CA SER A 440 -4.09 -1.66 22.57
C SER A 440 -5.46 -1.54 23.23
N PHE A 441 -6.36 -2.52 23.03
CA PHE A 441 -7.66 -2.60 23.69
C PHE A 441 -8.20 -4.05 23.71
N LEU A 442 -8.48 -4.59 24.90
CA LEU A 442 -8.90 -5.99 25.11
C LEU A 442 -10.34 -6.30 24.67
N SER A 443 -11.10 -5.31 24.21
CA SER A 443 -12.43 -5.49 23.62
C SER A 443 -13.36 -6.31 24.53
N ALA A 444 -13.69 -7.56 24.17
CA ALA A 444 -14.61 -8.41 24.93
C ALA A 444 -14.07 -8.84 26.32
N PHE A 445 -12.74 -8.73 26.54
CA PHE A 445 -12.07 -9.06 27.80
C PHE A 445 -11.66 -7.81 28.60
N ASN A 446 -12.10 -6.62 28.18
CA ASN A 446 -11.83 -5.36 28.87
C ASN A 446 -12.37 -5.37 30.29
N ASP A 447 -11.54 -4.96 31.27
CA ASP A 447 -11.93 -4.80 32.68
C ASP A 447 -12.46 -6.11 33.31
N LYS A 448 -11.98 -7.27 32.83
CA LYS A 448 -12.37 -8.59 33.34
C LYS A 448 -11.26 -9.38 33.98
N THR A 449 -10.01 -8.95 33.86
CA THR A 449 -8.88 -9.79 34.27
C THR A 449 -8.71 -9.77 35.78
N SER A 450 -8.74 -10.96 36.39
CA SER A 450 -8.50 -11.16 37.83
C SER A 450 -7.23 -11.95 38.13
N SER A 451 -6.79 -12.84 37.24
CA SER A 451 -5.50 -13.54 37.38
C SER A 451 -4.80 -13.75 36.04
N ILE A 452 -3.48 -13.92 36.06
CA ILE A 452 -2.64 -13.92 34.86
C ILE A 452 -1.59 -15.03 34.93
N ILE A 453 -1.36 -15.71 33.81
CA ILE A 453 -0.21 -16.59 33.60
C ILE A 453 0.65 -16.00 32.47
N VAL A 454 1.96 -15.83 32.71
CA VAL A 454 2.96 -15.43 31.72
C VAL A 454 3.91 -16.60 31.49
N GLU A 455 4.10 -16.99 30.22
CA GLU A 455 4.93 -18.12 29.83
C GLU A 455 5.91 -17.72 28.73
N THR A 456 7.06 -18.40 28.67
CA THR A 456 7.93 -18.38 27.49
C THR A 456 7.25 -19.10 26.33
N HIS A 457 7.35 -18.54 25.13
CA HIS A 457 6.68 -19.02 23.92
C HIS A 457 7.63 -19.14 22.74
#